data_AF-A0A7V6P8U1-F1
#
_entry.id   AF-A0A7V6P8U1-F1
#
_cell.length_a   1.000
_cell.length_b   1.000
_cell.length_c   1.000
_cell.angle_alpha   90.00
_cell.angle_beta   90.00
_cell.angle_gamma   90.00
#
_symmetry.space_group_name_H-M   'P 1'
#
loop_
_entity.id
_entity.type
_entity.pdbx_description
1 polymer ?
#
loop_
_entity_poly.entity_id
_entity_poly.type
_entity_poly.pdbx_seq_one_letter_code
_entity_poly.pdbx_strand_id
1 'polypeptide(L)'
;LPQIAAGQPLPCVTVSGLPASISGFWGLFEIRLQAGMHQKTQLLRIPMVRRGYVSVFLSEEGKLFLPTARHIWDALQTAEAQMQTTLGQNESITAHENLQIAAEQAGQELFDALQQAHLASVSREEERGIVSFASRRKAIERVGLPEVRQFRLSRCDADESAWRHELQSARQVVPEIRPLLMLRIIKGGAQ
;
A
#
# COMPACT_ATOMS: atom_id res chain seq x y z
N LEU A 1 -7.73 10.41 -1.06
CA LEU A 1 -9.13 10.18 -0.64
C LEU A 1 -9.21 10.42 0.85
N PRO A 2 -10.26 11.07 1.37
CA PRO A 2 -10.50 11.15 2.81
C PRO A 2 -10.55 9.72 3.39
N GLN A 3 -9.95 9.50 4.55
CA GLN A 3 -9.98 8.20 5.22
C GLN A 3 -11.29 8.06 5.99
N ILE A 4 -11.87 6.85 5.97
CA ILE A 4 -13.01 6.53 6.83
C ILE A 4 -12.47 6.20 8.22
N ALA A 5 -12.89 6.97 9.21
CA ALA A 5 -12.52 6.72 10.60
C ALA A 5 -13.56 5.83 11.29
N ALA A 6 -13.12 5.03 12.27
CA ALA A 6 -14.03 4.30 13.13
C ALA A 6 -15.05 5.26 13.78
N GLY A 7 -16.33 4.88 13.78
CA GLY A 7 -17.43 5.69 14.33
C GLY A 7 -18.05 6.69 13.35
N GLN A 8 -17.51 6.87 12.13
CA GLN A 8 -18.25 7.56 11.07
C GLN A 8 -19.46 6.71 10.63
N PRO A 9 -20.67 7.27 10.51
CA PRO A 9 -21.82 6.51 10.03
C PRO A 9 -21.58 5.94 8.63
N LEU A 10 -21.66 4.62 8.49
CA LEU A 10 -21.51 4.00 7.16
C LEU A 10 -22.79 4.22 6.34
N PRO A 11 -22.68 4.65 5.07
CA PRO A 11 -23.84 4.80 4.21
C PRO A 11 -24.40 3.44 3.80
N CYS A 12 -25.73 3.35 3.80
CA CYS A 12 -26.50 2.26 3.25
C CYS A 12 -26.92 2.62 1.82
N VAL A 13 -26.48 1.83 0.85
CA VAL A 13 -26.65 2.14 -0.57
C VAL A 13 -27.30 0.98 -1.32
N THR A 14 -28.12 1.34 -2.30
CA THR A 14 -28.48 0.45 -3.41
C THR A 14 -27.62 0.81 -4.61
N VAL A 15 -27.06 -0.19 -5.30
CA VAL A 15 -26.25 0.04 -6.51
C VAL A 15 -26.99 -0.56 -7.69
N SER A 16 -27.26 0.25 -8.71
CA SER A 16 -27.92 -0.23 -9.93
C SER A 16 -27.06 -1.30 -10.61
N GLY A 17 -27.70 -2.37 -11.08
CA GLY A 17 -27.01 -3.48 -11.76
C GLY A 17 -26.45 -4.57 -10.84
N LEU A 18 -26.50 -4.40 -9.51
CA LEU A 18 -26.23 -5.50 -8.58
C LEU A 18 -27.46 -6.41 -8.43
N PRO A 19 -27.29 -7.74 -8.41
CA PRO A 19 -28.36 -8.67 -8.07
C PRO A 19 -29.02 -8.36 -6.71
N ALA A 20 -30.35 -8.44 -6.65
CA ALA A 20 -31.12 -8.18 -5.42
C ALA A 20 -30.82 -9.15 -4.26
N SER A 21 -30.11 -10.25 -4.54
CA SER A 21 -29.63 -11.20 -3.53
C SER A 21 -28.40 -10.68 -2.76
N ILE A 22 -27.67 -9.70 -3.29
CA ILE A 22 -26.48 -9.16 -2.63
C ILE A 22 -26.91 -8.16 -1.55
N SER A 23 -26.63 -8.52 -0.29
CA SER A 23 -26.83 -7.68 0.88
C SER A 23 -25.71 -7.95 1.88
N GLY A 24 -25.13 -6.91 2.46
CA GLY A 24 -24.00 -7.05 3.38
C GLY A 24 -23.12 -5.81 3.42
N PHE A 25 -21.88 -5.98 3.88
CA PHE A 25 -20.91 -4.90 4.04
C PHE A 25 -19.81 -5.02 3.00
N TRP A 26 -19.45 -3.91 2.39
CA TRP A 26 -18.39 -3.83 1.39
C TRP A 26 -17.37 -2.77 1.80
N GLY A 27 -16.10 -3.00 1.51
CA GLY A 27 -15.06 -2.00 1.72
C GLY A 27 -13.91 -2.09 0.72
N LEU A 28 -13.26 -0.95 0.47
CA LEU A 28 -12.05 -0.80 -0.35
C LEU A 28 -10.92 -0.27 0.53
N PHE A 29 -9.77 -0.93 0.45
CA PHE A 29 -8.61 -0.66 1.29
C PHE A 29 -7.35 -0.49 0.45
N GLU A 30 -6.49 0.45 0.84
CA GLU A 30 -5.10 0.54 0.36
C GLU A 30 -4.21 -0.31 1.27
N ILE A 31 -3.57 -1.32 0.71
CA ILE A 31 -2.49 -2.07 1.36
C ILE A 31 -1.18 -1.42 0.97
N ARG A 32 -0.40 -0.98 1.95
CA ARG A 32 0.78 -0.16 1.74
C ARG A 32 1.99 -0.72 2.48
N LEU A 33 3.12 -0.67 1.79
CA LEU A 33 4.44 -0.91 2.35
C LEU A 33 5.21 0.41 2.30
N GLN A 34 5.68 0.87 3.45
CA GLN A 34 6.51 2.05 3.56
C GLN A 34 7.89 1.66 4.11
N ALA A 35 8.94 2.02 3.38
CA ALA A 35 10.32 1.74 3.72
C ALA A 35 11.05 3.01 4.19
N GLY A 36 12.10 2.84 4.99
CA GLY A 36 13.04 3.93 5.31
C GLY A 36 12.41 5.10 6.09
N MET A 37 11.58 4.81 7.09
CA MET A 37 10.77 5.74 7.90
C MET A 37 11.51 6.96 8.50
N HIS A 38 12.84 7.02 8.44
CA HIS A 38 13.63 8.02 9.16
C HIS A 38 14.42 9.00 8.29
N GLN A 39 14.45 8.87 6.96
CA GLN A 39 15.29 9.73 6.13
C GLN A 39 14.64 10.06 4.78
N LYS A 40 14.82 11.31 4.31
CA LYS A 40 14.68 11.62 2.88
C LYS A 40 15.81 10.88 2.15
N THR A 41 15.52 9.67 1.69
CA THR A 41 16.44 8.88 0.88
C THR A 41 16.68 9.61 -0.43
N GLN A 42 17.87 10.17 -0.61
CA GLN A 42 18.23 10.90 -1.85
C GLN A 42 19.20 10.10 -2.72
N LEU A 43 19.86 9.07 -2.17
CA LEU A 43 20.92 8.33 -2.86
C LEU A 43 20.38 7.07 -3.53
N LEU A 44 19.36 6.42 -2.96
CA LEU A 44 18.76 5.22 -3.55
C LEU A 44 17.79 5.56 -4.69
N ARG A 45 17.77 4.71 -5.72
CA ARG A 45 16.84 4.83 -6.86
C ARG A 45 15.78 3.74 -6.83
N ILE A 46 15.09 3.62 -5.70
CA ILE A 46 14.01 2.65 -5.48
C ILE A 46 12.78 3.34 -4.88
N PRO A 47 11.57 2.86 -5.16
CA PRO A 47 10.36 3.41 -4.53
C PRO A 47 10.35 3.05 -3.04
N MET A 48 10.28 4.08 -2.18
CA MET A 48 10.17 3.92 -0.71
C MET A 48 8.75 3.63 -0.25
N VAL A 49 7.78 3.75 -1.14
CA VAL A 49 6.37 3.44 -0.90
C VAL A 49 5.88 2.53 -2.01
N ARG A 50 5.28 1.40 -1.62
CA ARG A 50 4.55 0.52 -2.52
C ARG A 50 3.13 0.37 -2.01
N ARG A 51 2.19 0.18 -2.92
CA ARG A 51 0.78 0.03 -2.58
C ARG A 51 0.04 -0.83 -3.57
N GLY A 52 -1.00 -1.47 -3.09
CA GLY A 52 -2.04 -2.09 -3.87
C GLY A 52 -3.39 -1.87 -3.20
N TYR A 53 -4.44 -2.38 -3.81
CA TYR A 53 -5.81 -2.18 -3.32
C TYR A 53 -6.51 -3.52 -3.22
N VAL A 54 -7.33 -3.67 -2.17
CA VAL A 54 -8.17 -4.84 -1.95
C VAL A 54 -9.59 -4.39 -1.66
N SER A 55 -10.56 -5.04 -2.32
CA SER A 55 -11.98 -4.91 -1.99
C SER A 55 -12.42 -6.16 -1.23
N VAL A 56 -13.18 -5.98 -0.15
CA VAL A 56 -13.75 -7.08 0.64
C VAL A 56 -15.27 -6.93 0.74
N PHE A 57 -15.96 -8.05 0.83
CA PHE A 57 -17.41 -8.11 1.02
C PHE A 57 -17.73 -9.16 2.07
N LEU A 58 -18.48 -8.77 3.09
CA LEU A 58 -19.02 -9.64 4.12
C LEU A 58 -20.52 -9.76 3.92
N SER A 59 -21.03 -10.99 3.86
CA SER A 59 -22.48 -11.23 3.88
C SER A 59 -23.08 -10.81 5.22
N GLU A 60 -24.41 -10.83 5.33
CA GLU A 60 -25.12 -10.57 6.60
C GLU A 60 -24.68 -11.55 7.71
N GLU A 61 -24.26 -12.77 7.34
CA GLU A 61 -23.71 -13.78 8.27
C GLU A 61 -22.21 -13.59 8.56
N GLY A 62 -21.58 -12.53 8.06
CA GLY A 62 -20.17 -12.24 8.27
C GLY A 62 -19.20 -13.08 7.43
N LYS A 63 -19.67 -13.76 6.38
CA LYS A 63 -18.81 -14.57 5.50
C LYS A 63 -18.14 -13.71 4.43
N LEU A 64 -16.84 -13.88 4.24
CA LEU A 64 -16.03 -13.16 3.25
C LEU A 64 -16.19 -13.73 1.84
N PHE A 65 -16.54 -12.88 0.86
CA PHE A 65 -16.63 -13.23 -0.56
C PHE A 65 -15.88 -12.22 -1.45
N LEU A 66 -14.62 -12.52 -1.77
CA LEU A 66 -13.79 -11.66 -2.64
C LEU A 66 -14.32 -11.48 -4.08
N PRO A 67 -14.87 -12.52 -4.75
CA PRO A 67 -15.45 -12.33 -6.09
C PRO A 67 -16.61 -11.33 -6.08
N THR A 68 -17.48 -11.41 -5.07
CA THR A 68 -18.59 -10.46 -4.87
C THR A 68 -18.07 -9.05 -4.61
N ALA A 69 -17.02 -8.92 -3.80
CA ALA A 69 -16.40 -7.61 -3.54
C ALA A 69 -15.88 -6.94 -4.82
N ARG A 70 -15.24 -7.72 -5.70
CA ARG A 70 -14.75 -7.23 -6.99
C ARG A 70 -15.90 -6.85 -7.93
N HIS A 71 -16.94 -7.68 -7.99
CA HIS A 71 -18.13 -7.37 -8.77
C HIS A 71 -18.79 -6.06 -8.33
N ILE A 72 -18.88 -5.81 -7.02
CA ILE A 72 -19.39 -4.54 -6.46
C ILE A 72 -18.48 -3.38 -6.85
N TRP A 73 -17.16 -3.55 -6.79
CA TRP A 73 -16.21 -2.51 -7.22
C TRP A 73 -16.38 -2.16 -8.71
N ASP A 74 -16.54 -3.17 -9.57
CA ASP A 74 -16.76 -2.96 -11.00
C ASP A 74 -18.10 -2.24 -11.26
N ALA A 75 -19.16 -2.60 -10.54
CA ALA A 75 -20.46 -1.92 -10.64
C ALA A 75 -20.37 -0.45 -10.21
N LEU A 76 -19.69 -0.15 -9.08
CA LEU A 76 -19.52 1.22 -8.56
C LEU A 76 -18.74 2.15 -9.50
N GLN A 77 -17.98 1.63 -10.46
CA GLN A 77 -17.27 2.44 -11.45
C GLN A 77 -18.21 3.00 -12.54
N THR A 78 -19.35 2.36 -12.76
CA THR A 78 -20.27 2.70 -13.87
C THR A 78 -21.68 3.05 -13.42
N ALA A 79 -22.10 2.56 -12.26
CA ALA A 79 -23.45 2.74 -11.73
C ALA A 79 -23.47 3.75 -10.58
N GLU A 80 -24.57 4.51 -10.49
CA GLU A 80 -24.80 5.39 -9.35
C GLU A 80 -25.17 4.58 -8.10
N ALA A 81 -24.47 4.84 -7.01
CA ALA A 81 -24.85 4.35 -5.69
C ALA A 81 -25.87 5.31 -5.08
N GLN A 82 -27.12 4.84 -4.93
CA GLN A 82 -28.17 5.62 -4.31
C GLN A 82 -28.12 5.44 -2.80
N MET A 83 -27.80 6.52 -2.09
CA MET A 83 -27.79 6.56 -0.64
C MET A 83 -29.23 6.53 -0.12
N GLN A 84 -29.54 5.56 0.73
CA GLN A 84 -30.86 5.39 1.33
C GLN A 84 -30.90 5.89 2.77
N THR A 85 -29.89 5.52 3.56
CA THR A 85 -29.75 5.91 4.97
C THR A 85 -28.29 5.78 5.40
N THR A 86 -28.00 6.02 6.67
CA THR A 86 -26.73 5.68 7.31
C THR A 86 -26.97 4.74 8.48
N LEU A 87 -26.00 3.88 8.77
CA LEU A 87 -26.03 3.01 9.94
C LEU A 87 -25.97 3.80 11.24
N GLY A 88 -26.46 3.18 12.32
CA GLY A 88 -26.23 3.68 13.67
C GLY A 88 -24.74 3.68 14.02
N GLN A 89 -24.36 4.46 15.05
CA GLN A 89 -22.96 4.60 15.44
C GLN A 89 -22.31 3.26 15.83
N ASN A 90 -22.96 2.48 16.71
CA ASN A 90 -22.43 1.19 17.18
C ASN A 90 -22.31 0.18 16.03
N GLU A 91 -23.34 0.10 15.18
CA GLU A 91 -23.32 -0.77 13.99
C GLU A 91 -22.20 -0.37 13.02
N SER A 92 -21.96 0.94 12.89
CA SER A 92 -20.89 1.45 12.04
C SER A 92 -19.50 1.08 12.56
N ILE A 93 -19.30 1.14 13.88
CA ILE A 93 -18.05 0.70 14.52
C ILE A 93 -17.83 -0.79 14.28
N THR A 94 -18.83 -1.63 14.56
CA THR A 94 -18.74 -3.08 14.33
C THR A 94 -18.50 -3.43 12.86
N ALA A 95 -19.18 -2.76 11.93
CA ALA A 95 -18.97 -2.96 10.50
C ALA A 95 -17.56 -2.56 10.07
N HIS A 96 -17.03 -1.45 10.60
CA HIS A 96 -15.68 -1.00 10.33
C HIS A 96 -14.64 -2.03 10.80
N GLU A 97 -14.74 -2.50 12.04
CA GLU A 97 -13.85 -3.51 12.60
C GLU A 97 -13.88 -4.82 11.81
N ASN A 98 -15.07 -5.31 11.46
CA ASN A 98 -15.21 -6.55 10.69
C ASN A 98 -14.62 -6.42 9.28
N LEU A 99 -14.87 -5.30 8.59
CA LEU A 99 -14.30 -5.04 7.27
C LEU A 99 -12.77 -4.87 7.34
N GLN A 100 -12.26 -4.25 8.40
CA GLN A 100 -10.83 -4.11 8.65
C GLN A 100 -10.14 -5.47 8.80
N ILE A 101 -10.69 -6.35 9.64
CA ILE A 101 -10.19 -7.74 9.81
C ILE A 101 -10.23 -8.50 8.49
N ALA A 102 -11.34 -8.40 7.76
CA ALA A 102 -11.47 -9.05 6.46
C ALA A 102 -10.44 -8.55 5.44
N ALA A 103 -10.15 -7.25 5.44
CA ALA A 103 -9.17 -6.64 4.56
C ALA A 103 -7.73 -6.99 4.94
N GLU A 104 -7.42 -7.14 6.23
CA GLU A 104 -6.12 -7.66 6.69
C GLU A 104 -5.91 -9.09 6.20
N GLN A 105 -6.91 -9.96 6.36
CA GLN A 105 -6.84 -11.35 5.88
C GLN A 105 -6.71 -11.41 4.36
N ALA A 106 -7.56 -10.70 3.62
CA ALA A 106 -7.56 -10.70 2.15
C ALA A 106 -6.34 -9.99 1.55
N GLY A 107 -5.76 -9.04 2.27
CA GLY A 107 -4.63 -8.23 1.84
C GLY A 107 -3.27 -8.88 2.06
N GLN A 108 -3.19 -10.01 2.76
CA GLN A 108 -1.91 -10.65 3.13
C GLN A 108 -1.06 -11.00 1.91
N GLU A 109 -1.61 -11.74 0.93
CA GLU A 109 -0.88 -12.13 -0.28
C GLU A 109 -0.42 -10.92 -1.09
N LEU A 110 -1.25 -9.87 -1.14
CA LEU A 110 -0.89 -8.62 -1.78
C LEU A 110 0.27 -7.95 -1.06
N PHE A 111 0.25 -7.87 0.27
CA PHE A 111 1.34 -7.31 1.05
C PHE A 111 2.64 -8.08 0.84
N ASP A 112 2.59 -9.41 0.85
CA ASP A 112 3.75 -10.27 0.62
C ASP A 112 4.37 -10.01 -0.76
N ALA A 113 3.53 -9.84 -1.80
CA ALA A 113 3.99 -9.47 -3.14
C ALA A 113 4.65 -8.07 -3.16
N LEU A 114 4.09 -7.08 -2.44
CA LEU A 114 4.70 -5.75 -2.31
C LEU A 114 6.07 -5.84 -1.61
N GLN A 115 6.18 -6.66 -0.57
CA GLN A 115 7.41 -6.88 0.18
C GLN A 115 8.48 -7.55 -0.68
N GLN A 116 8.14 -8.62 -1.39
CA GLN A 116 9.06 -9.29 -2.31
C GLN A 116 9.56 -8.34 -3.40
N ALA A 117 8.66 -7.57 -4.03
CA ALA A 117 9.04 -6.59 -5.05
C ALA A 117 9.95 -5.48 -4.49
N HIS A 118 9.75 -5.10 -3.22
CA HIS A 118 10.61 -4.15 -2.52
C HIS A 118 12.01 -4.69 -2.29
N LEU A 119 12.11 -5.87 -1.67
CA LEU A 119 13.38 -6.52 -1.38
C LEU A 119 14.19 -6.79 -2.67
N ALA A 120 13.52 -7.21 -3.74
CA ALA A 120 14.15 -7.37 -5.04
C ALA A 120 14.72 -6.05 -5.58
N SER A 121 14.06 -4.92 -5.32
CA SER A 121 14.56 -3.61 -5.72
C SER A 121 15.75 -3.15 -4.88
N VAL A 122 15.71 -3.40 -3.57
CA VAL A 122 16.85 -3.15 -2.66
C VAL A 122 18.08 -3.96 -3.09
N SER A 123 17.90 -5.25 -3.43
CA SER A 123 19.00 -6.11 -3.90
C SER A 123 19.61 -5.60 -5.21
N ARG A 124 18.80 -5.23 -6.21
CA ARG A 124 19.30 -4.62 -7.46
C ARG A 124 19.99 -3.28 -7.23
N GLU A 125 19.49 -2.48 -6.30
CA GLU A 125 20.09 -1.22 -5.90
C GLU A 125 21.48 -1.43 -5.29
N GLU A 126 21.62 -2.44 -4.43
CA GLU A 126 22.87 -2.85 -3.81
C GLU A 126 23.92 -3.26 -4.84
N GLU A 127 23.57 -4.17 -5.74
CA GLU A 127 24.43 -4.64 -6.83
C GLU A 127 24.91 -3.46 -7.69
N ARG A 128 23.98 -2.58 -8.08
CA ARG A 128 24.30 -1.39 -8.89
C ARG A 128 25.24 -0.44 -8.15
N GLY A 129 24.99 -0.20 -6.86
CA GLY A 129 25.82 0.66 -6.03
C GLY A 129 27.24 0.14 -5.91
N ILE A 130 27.42 -1.15 -5.63
CA ILE A 130 28.73 -1.80 -5.52
C ILE A 130 29.54 -1.61 -6.80
N VAL A 131 28.95 -1.90 -7.96
CA VAL A 131 29.61 -1.74 -9.26
C VAL A 131 29.96 -0.27 -9.54
N SER A 132 29.04 0.65 -9.23
CA SER A 132 29.21 2.09 -9.44
C SER A 132 30.36 2.67 -8.59
N PHE A 133 30.40 2.39 -7.30
CA PHE A 133 31.46 2.89 -6.40
C PHE A 133 32.82 2.27 -6.73
N ALA A 134 32.87 0.98 -7.08
CA ALA A 134 34.11 0.34 -7.52
C ALA A 134 34.67 0.98 -8.80
N SER A 135 33.81 1.27 -9.78
CA SER A 135 34.18 1.98 -11.00
C SER A 135 34.69 3.40 -10.71
N ARG A 136 33.98 4.14 -9.84
CA ARG A 136 34.37 5.49 -9.41
C ARG A 136 35.74 5.50 -8.73
N ARG A 137 36.03 4.56 -7.82
CA ARG A 137 37.36 4.45 -7.20
C ARG A 137 38.46 4.20 -8.23
N LYS A 138 38.26 3.26 -9.16
CA LYS A 138 39.22 3.00 -10.26
C LYS A 138 39.50 4.23 -11.12
N ALA A 139 38.47 5.05 -11.38
CA ALA A 139 38.64 6.30 -12.12
C ALA A 139 39.41 7.37 -11.32
N ILE A 140 39.17 7.46 -10.01
CA ILE A 140 39.88 8.39 -9.12
C ILE A 140 41.37 8.02 -9.00
N GLU A 141 41.72 6.73 -8.96
CA GLU A 141 43.12 6.27 -8.90
C GLU A 141 43.96 6.72 -10.11
N ARG A 142 43.33 7.02 -11.25
CA ARG A 142 44.02 7.53 -12.46
C ARG A 142 44.34 9.03 -12.38
N VAL A 143 43.94 9.73 -11.32
CA VAL A 143 44.24 11.15 -11.11
C VAL A 143 45.71 11.30 -10.68
N GLY A 144 46.48 12.08 -11.44
CA GLY A 144 47.93 12.20 -11.23
C GLY A 144 48.36 13.02 -10.02
N LEU A 145 47.53 13.95 -9.52
CA LEU A 145 47.85 14.75 -8.34
C LEU A 145 47.45 13.99 -7.06
N PRO A 146 48.41 13.63 -6.18
CA PRO A 146 48.16 12.82 -4.99
C PRO A 146 47.10 13.42 -4.05
N GLU A 147 47.15 14.74 -3.82
CA GLU A 147 46.26 15.45 -2.91
C GLU A 147 44.82 15.43 -3.43
N VAL A 148 44.64 15.65 -4.74
CA VAL A 148 43.33 15.60 -5.39
C VAL A 148 42.75 14.19 -5.36
N ARG A 149 43.59 13.17 -5.60
CA ARG A 149 43.19 11.77 -5.52
C ARG A 149 42.73 11.41 -4.10
N GLN A 150 43.53 11.72 -3.08
CA GLN A 150 43.19 11.43 -1.68
C GLN A 150 41.88 12.11 -1.26
N PHE A 151 41.71 13.39 -1.61
CA PHE A 151 40.46 14.11 -1.36
C PHE A 151 39.24 13.44 -2.02
N ARG A 152 39.36 13.06 -3.30
CA ARG A 152 38.27 12.40 -4.04
C ARG A 152 37.96 11.00 -3.52
N LEU A 153 38.96 10.24 -3.09
CA LEU A 153 38.76 8.93 -2.45
C LEU A 153 38.00 9.07 -1.15
N SER A 154 38.45 9.95 -0.26
CA SER A 154 37.77 10.21 1.02
C SER A 154 36.31 10.62 0.83
N ARG A 155 36.03 11.49 -0.17
CA ARG A 155 34.65 11.84 -0.52
C ARG A 155 33.86 10.65 -1.09
N CYS A 156 34.47 9.82 -1.92
CA CYS A 156 33.83 8.62 -2.46
C CYS A 156 33.45 7.64 -1.34
N ASP A 157 34.31 7.45 -0.35
CA ASP A 157 34.07 6.56 0.79
C ASP A 157 32.96 7.12 1.70
N ALA A 158 32.92 8.44 1.89
CA ALA A 158 31.83 9.10 2.61
C ALA A 158 30.48 8.93 1.90
N ASP A 159 30.44 9.14 0.58
CA ASP A 159 29.24 8.94 -0.25
C ASP A 159 28.76 7.48 -0.17
N GLU A 160 29.69 6.51 -0.22
CA GLU A 160 29.37 5.09 -0.12
C GLU A 160 28.85 4.70 1.26
N SER A 161 29.45 5.22 2.32
CA SER A 161 28.99 5.01 3.70
C SER A 161 27.56 5.52 3.89
N ALA A 162 27.29 6.76 3.44
CA ALA A 162 25.94 7.32 3.48
C ALA A 162 24.94 6.49 2.67
N TRP A 163 25.32 6.07 1.46
CA TRP A 163 24.48 5.20 0.63
C TRP A 163 24.20 3.84 1.30
N ARG A 164 25.19 3.21 1.96
CA ARG A 164 25.01 1.96 2.70
C ARG A 164 24.04 2.12 3.88
N HIS A 165 24.12 3.24 4.59
CA HIS A 165 23.16 3.55 5.65
C HIS A 165 21.74 3.71 5.13
N GLU A 166 21.55 4.44 4.02
CA GLU A 166 20.24 4.54 3.37
C GLU A 166 19.73 3.16 2.91
N LEU A 167 20.60 2.33 2.32
CA LEU A 167 20.25 0.98 1.87
C LEU A 167 19.81 0.08 3.04
N GLN A 168 20.48 0.18 4.19
CA GLN A 168 20.09 -0.53 5.40
C GLN A 168 18.74 -0.06 5.93
N SER A 169 18.50 1.25 5.95
CA SER A 169 17.20 1.81 6.34
C SER A 169 16.08 1.38 5.40
N ALA A 170 16.35 1.28 4.09
CA ALA A 170 15.37 0.83 3.11
C ALA A 170 14.97 -0.66 3.26
N ARG A 171 15.74 -1.48 3.98
CA ARG A 171 15.33 -2.85 4.33
C ARG A 171 14.29 -2.91 5.45
N GLN A 172 14.19 -1.85 6.25
CA GLN A 172 13.17 -1.73 7.28
C GLN A 172 11.86 -1.26 6.63
N VAL A 173 10.83 -2.09 6.75
CA VAL A 173 9.52 -1.85 6.15
C VAL A 173 8.45 -1.83 7.23
N VAL A 174 7.44 -0.99 7.04
CA VAL A 174 6.27 -0.90 7.90
C VAL A 174 5.04 -1.22 7.05
N PRO A 175 4.23 -2.23 7.45
CA PRO A 175 2.92 -2.46 6.86
C PRO A 175 1.94 -1.37 7.29
N GLU A 176 1.11 -0.93 6.36
CA GLU A 176 0.02 -0.02 6.64
C GLU A 176 -1.21 -0.44 5.81
N ILE A 177 -2.38 -0.39 6.42
CA ILE A 177 -3.66 -0.61 5.77
C ILE A 177 -4.55 0.61 6.00
N ARG A 178 -5.17 1.12 4.94
CA ARG A 178 -6.01 2.31 5.01
C ARG A 178 -7.40 2.05 4.43
N PRO A 179 -8.47 2.29 5.19
CA PRO A 179 -9.83 2.25 4.64
C PRO A 179 -10.07 3.46 3.74
N LEU A 180 -10.43 3.20 2.49
CA LEU A 180 -10.75 4.23 1.49
C LEU A 180 -12.25 4.43 1.34
N LEU A 181 -13.00 3.33 1.30
CA LEU A 181 -14.46 3.32 1.19
C LEU A 181 -15.02 2.15 2.01
N MET A 182 -16.19 2.35 2.62
CA MET A 182 -16.94 1.34 3.35
C MET A 182 -18.42 1.67 3.20
N LEU A 183 -19.21 0.68 2.82
CA LEU A 183 -20.61 0.84 2.48
C LEU A 183 -21.39 -0.37 3.02
N ARG A 184 -22.63 -0.17 3.42
CA ARG A 184 -23.60 -1.27 3.53
C ARG A 184 -24.37 -1.36 2.22
N ILE A 185 -24.26 -2.50 1.54
CA ILE A 185 -25.07 -2.80 0.37
C ILE A 185 -26.39 -3.36 0.87
N ILE A 186 -27.49 -2.72 0.50
CA ILE A 186 -28.84 -3.19 0.78
C ILE A 186 -29.48 -3.71 -0.49
N LYS A 187 -30.39 -4.67 -0.34
CA LYS A 187 -31.12 -5.27 -1.46
C LYS A 187 -31.77 -4.17 -2.30
N GLY A 188 -31.47 -4.15 -3.59
CA GLY A 188 -32.19 -3.30 -4.54
C GLY A 188 -33.66 -3.70 -4.56
N GLY A 189 -34.57 -2.72 -4.52
CA GLY A 189 -35.97 -2.98 -4.83
C GLY A 189 -36.07 -3.57 -6.24
N ALA A 190 -36.91 -4.58 -6.42
CA ALA A 190 -37.26 -5.04 -7.75
C ALA A 190 -37.86 -3.85 -8.51
N GLN A 191 -37.16 -3.35 -9.53
CA GLN A 191 -37.77 -2.50 -10.55
C GLN A 191 -38.59 -3.38 -11.49
#